data_AF-A0A7V8AID3-F1
#
_entry.id   AF-A0A7V8AID3-F1
#
_cell.length_a   1.000
_cell.length_b   1.000
_cell.length_c   1.000
_cell.angle_alpha   90.00
_cell.angle_beta   90.00
_cell.angle_gamma   90.00
#
_symmetry.space_group_name_H-M   'P 1'
#
loop_
_entity.id
_entity.type
_entity.pdbx_description
1 polymer ?
#
loop_
_entity_poly.entity_id
_entity_poly.type
_entity_poly.pdbx_seq_one_letter_code
_entity_poly.pdbx_strand_id
1 'polypeptide(L)'
;MFSFMKSFLGVKGKQFGADVIEAIVGIDPEGATQAQMAQMEKDLDNTGMMLQKIRADYEREVREAEEAMQRYDKMMAAAELLQARLADPAMLVTEHAAIEASLARLIGQIEGFAHEVEQEKQDMIEVKALLDEAQTAYKAKAEALTQARQGLDRARRDMQRATLQAERAEEKAKRAAEVACLRGTTTNRLSIATDAMQRKAEEARAKAAALNLKADALALAKPGASDDPLITEAMRAIESKPGANNANLAERLAALLQDKK
;
A
#
# COMPACT_ATOMS: atom_id res chain seq x y z
N MET A 1 -6.93 -10.24 -29.66
CA MET A 1 -5.69 -10.12 -28.85
C MET A 1 -5.99 -10.19 -27.34
N PHE A 2 -6.93 -11.05 -26.91
CA PHE A 2 -7.50 -11.02 -25.54
C PHE A 2 -6.83 -11.93 -24.50
N SER A 3 -5.68 -12.54 -24.83
CA SER A 3 -5.01 -13.51 -23.93
C SER A 3 -3.82 -12.93 -23.13
N PHE A 4 -3.48 -11.65 -23.34
CA PHE A 4 -2.28 -11.05 -22.74
C PHE A 4 -2.52 -10.24 -21.45
N MET A 5 -3.76 -9.86 -21.11
CA MET A 5 -4.04 -9.18 -19.82
C MET A 5 -4.36 -10.13 -18.66
N LYS A 6 -4.62 -11.41 -18.91
CA LYS A 6 -4.97 -12.38 -17.85
C LYS A 6 -3.77 -12.87 -17.03
N SER A 7 -2.55 -12.49 -17.40
CA SER A 7 -1.30 -12.87 -16.71
C SER A 7 -0.74 -11.80 -15.77
N PHE A 8 -1.39 -10.63 -15.60
CA PHE A 8 -0.93 -9.59 -14.68
C PHE A 8 -1.68 -9.54 -13.33
N LEU A 9 -2.65 -10.43 -13.12
CA LEU A 9 -3.54 -10.40 -11.95
C LEU A 9 -3.41 -11.63 -11.04
N GLY A 10 -2.21 -12.19 -10.91
CA GLY A 10 -2.02 -13.38 -10.09
C GLY A 10 -0.58 -13.60 -9.62
N VAL A 11 -0.44 -13.63 -8.29
CA VAL A 11 0.52 -14.43 -7.50
C VAL A 11 1.75 -13.69 -6.90
N LYS A 12 1.54 -13.27 -5.63
CA LYS A 12 2.43 -13.38 -4.46
C LYS A 12 3.74 -12.55 -4.42
N GLY A 13 3.59 -11.27 -4.10
CA GLY A 13 4.56 -10.57 -3.26
C GLY A 13 4.30 -10.93 -1.79
N LYS A 14 5.04 -11.91 -1.26
CA LYS A 14 5.02 -12.26 0.17
C LYS A 14 5.43 -11.04 1.00
N GLN A 15 4.70 -10.82 2.09
CA GLN A 15 5.04 -9.91 3.19
C GLN A 15 6.46 -10.18 3.69
N PHE A 16 7.41 -9.37 3.25
CA PHE A 16 8.69 -9.16 3.90
C PHE A 16 9.00 -7.68 3.73
N GLY A 17 8.80 -6.89 4.80
CA GLY A 17 9.08 -5.46 4.70
C GLY A 17 8.75 -4.63 5.94
N ALA A 18 7.86 -5.07 6.83
CA ALA A 18 7.57 -4.29 8.04
C ALA A 18 8.76 -4.28 9.02
N ASP A 19 9.36 -5.46 9.28
CA ASP A 19 10.40 -5.60 10.31
C ASP A 19 11.79 -5.10 9.89
N VAL A 20 12.02 -4.86 8.59
CA VAL A 20 13.31 -4.35 8.08
C VAL A 20 13.31 -2.81 8.00
N ILE A 21 12.15 -2.17 7.88
CA ILE A 21 12.06 -0.71 7.78
C ILE A 21 12.32 -0.05 9.15
N GLU A 22 11.86 -0.64 10.25
CA GLU A 22 12.04 -0.09 11.59
C GLU A 22 13.52 0.00 12.03
N ALA A 23 14.35 -0.96 11.60
CA ALA A 23 15.79 -0.99 11.89
C ALA A 23 16.61 0.03 11.07
N ILE A 24 16.15 0.42 9.88
CA ILE A 24 16.82 1.41 9.02
C ILE A 24 16.44 2.84 9.42
N VAL A 25 15.19 3.08 9.82
CA VAL A 25 14.69 4.39 10.28
C VAL A 25 15.43 4.87 11.54
N GLY A 26 15.94 3.96 12.36
CA GLY A 26 16.78 4.30 13.52
C GLY A 26 18.19 4.82 13.19
N ILE A 27 18.68 4.61 11.97
CA ILE A 27 20.04 4.97 11.52
C ILE A 27 20.04 6.23 10.64
N ASP A 28 19.06 6.34 9.72
CA ASP A 28 18.84 7.53 8.90
C ASP A 28 17.34 7.70 8.52
N PRO A 29 16.54 8.33 9.39
CA PRO A 29 15.11 8.55 9.14
C PRO A 29 14.85 9.47 7.93
N GLU A 30 15.79 10.35 7.58
CA GLU A 30 15.64 11.24 6.43
C GLU A 30 15.90 10.53 5.10
N GLY A 31 16.92 9.66 5.04
CA GLY A 31 17.20 8.83 3.86
C GLY A 31 16.09 7.82 3.56
N ALA A 32 15.57 7.15 4.60
CA ALA A 32 14.48 6.18 4.45
C ALA A 32 13.18 6.83 3.94
N THR A 33 12.85 8.02 4.46
CA THR A 33 11.66 8.77 4.02
C THR A 33 11.83 9.34 2.61
N GLN A 34 13.03 9.81 2.23
CA GLN A 34 13.30 10.26 0.85
C GLN A 34 13.18 9.11 -0.16
N ALA A 35 13.71 7.93 0.15
CA ALA A 35 13.60 6.76 -0.73
C ALA A 35 12.14 6.32 -0.92
N GLN A 36 11.34 6.32 0.14
CA GLN A 36 9.91 6.02 0.05
C GLN A 36 9.16 7.05 -0.79
N MET A 37 9.45 8.34 -0.61
CA MET A 37 8.87 9.42 -1.42
C MET A 37 9.22 9.28 -2.90
N ALA A 38 10.48 8.99 -3.22
CA ALA A 38 10.93 8.76 -4.59
C ALA A 38 10.24 7.54 -5.22
N GLN A 39 10.01 6.49 -4.43
CA GLN A 39 9.26 5.32 -4.88
C GLN A 39 7.79 5.66 -5.17
N MET A 40 7.13 6.44 -4.31
CA MET A 40 5.75 6.90 -4.55
C MET A 40 5.65 7.78 -5.79
N GLU A 41 6.63 8.65 -6.04
CA GLU A 41 6.71 9.49 -7.25
C GLU A 41 6.87 8.62 -8.50
N LYS A 42 7.79 7.67 -8.48
CA LYS A 42 7.99 6.72 -9.59
C LYS A 42 6.72 5.90 -9.87
N ASP A 43 6.03 5.45 -8.83
CA ASP A 43 4.78 4.70 -8.98
C ASP A 43 3.66 5.57 -9.55
N LEU A 44 3.62 6.85 -9.19
CA LEU A 44 2.69 7.81 -9.77
C LEU A 44 2.98 8.07 -11.25
N ASP A 45 4.25 8.25 -11.61
CA ASP A 45 4.69 8.46 -13.00
C ASP A 45 4.36 7.24 -13.88
N ASN A 46 4.68 6.03 -13.41
CA ASN A 46 4.34 4.79 -14.10
C ASN A 46 2.82 4.65 -14.32
N THR A 47 2.03 5.00 -13.31
CA THR A 47 0.56 4.99 -13.41
C THR A 47 0.07 6.05 -14.40
N GLY A 48 0.70 7.23 -14.42
CA GLY A 48 0.41 8.29 -15.37
C GLY A 48 0.70 7.87 -16.82
N MET A 49 1.81 7.19 -17.08
CA MET A 49 2.13 6.65 -18.40
C MET A 49 1.12 5.59 -18.84
N MET A 50 0.71 4.69 -17.94
CA MET A 50 -0.33 3.70 -18.25
C MET A 50 -1.67 4.36 -18.57
N LEU A 51 -2.05 5.39 -17.80
CA LEU A 51 -3.27 6.15 -18.05
C LEU A 51 -3.26 6.82 -19.43
N GLN A 52 -2.12 7.36 -19.88
CA GLN A 52 -2.02 7.91 -21.23
C GLN A 52 -2.18 6.86 -22.33
N LYS A 53 -1.65 5.64 -22.11
CA LYS A 53 -1.85 4.53 -23.06
C LYS A 53 -3.32 4.16 -23.17
N ILE A 54 -4.00 3.99 -22.02
CA ILE A 54 -5.44 3.67 -21.99
C ILE A 54 -6.28 4.77 -22.66
N ARG A 55 -5.90 6.05 -22.48
CA ARG A 55 -6.55 7.17 -23.19
C ARG A 55 -6.37 7.07 -24.70
N ALA A 56 -5.16 6.82 -25.17
CA ALA A 56 -4.88 6.67 -26.60
C ALA A 56 -5.63 5.47 -27.19
N ASP A 57 -5.73 4.36 -26.45
CA ASP A 57 -6.55 3.22 -26.85
C ASP A 57 -8.03 3.61 -26.91
N TYR A 58 -8.57 4.27 -25.88
CA TYR A 58 -9.96 4.75 -25.89
C TYR A 58 -10.27 5.66 -27.09
N GLU A 59 -9.39 6.61 -27.41
CA GLU A 59 -9.54 7.49 -28.59
C GLU A 59 -9.44 6.73 -29.92
N ARG A 60 -8.76 5.58 -29.95
CA ARG A 60 -8.77 4.69 -31.12
C ARG A 60 -10.10 3.95 -31.20
N GLU A 61 -10.55 3.30 -30.13
CA GLU A 61 -11.83 2.55 -30.11
C GLU A 61 -13.03 3.46 -30.45
N VAL A 62 -13.04 4.71 -29.95
CA VAL A 62 -14.08 5.69 -30.31
C VAL A 62 -14.12 5.95 -31.81
N ARG A 63 -12.95 6.12 -32.45
CA ARG A 63 -12.88 6.33 -33.89
C ARG A 63 -13.30 5.10 -34.67
N GLU A 64 -12.89 3.92 -34.24
CA GLU A 64 -13.25 2.64 -34.88
C GLU A 64 -14.77 2.40 -34.79
N ALA A 65 -15.38 2.63 -33.63
CA ALA A 65 -16.83 2.57 -33.45
C ALA A 65 -17.59 3.61 -34.29
N GLU A 66 -17.12 4.87 -34.35
CA GLU A 66 -17.71 5.90 -35.19
C GLU A 66 -17.63 5.54 -36.68
N GLU A 67 -16.49 5.03 -37.14
CA GLU A 67 -16.32 4.58 -38.53
C GLU A 67 -17.23 3.39 -38.86
N ALA A 68 -17.35 2.42 -37.96
CA ALA A 68 -18.25 1.27 -38.12
C ALA A 68 -19.71 1.72 -38.21
N MET A 69 -20.14 2.61 -37.30
CA MET A 69 -21.49 3.19 -37.33
C MET A 69 -21.76 3.95 -38.63
N GLN A 70 -20.83 4.79 -39.08
CA GLN A 70 -21.00 5.53 -40.34
C GLN A 70 -21.10 4.61 -41.56
N ARG A 71 -20.35 3.48 -41.56
CA ARG A 71 -20.45 2.49 -42.65
C ARG A 71 -21.80 1.80 -42.62
N TYR A 72 -22.29 1.41 -41.45
CA TYR A 72 -23.61 0.82 -41.26
C TYR A 72 -24.73 1.77 -41.73
N ASP A 73 -24.69 3.03 -41.31
CA ASP A 73 -25.67 4.05 -41.71
C ASP A 73 -25.70 4.27 -43.23
N LYS A 74 -24.52 4.28 -43.88
CA LYS A 74 -24.43 4.37 -45.34
C LYS A 74 -25.06 3.16 -46.03
N MET A 75 -24.89 1.96 -45.47
CA MET A 75 -25.51 0.75 -46.03
C MET A 75 -27.03 0.76 -45.84
N MET A 76 -27.52 1.17 -44.68
CA MET A 76 -28.95 1.35 -44.43
C MET A 76 -29.57 2.37 -45.39
N ALA A 77 -28.95 3.54 -45.55
CA ALA A 77 -29.41 4.56 -46.49
C ALA A 77 -29.40 4.07 -47.95
N ALA A 78 -28.40 3.26 -48.33
CA ALA A 78 -28.35 2.63 -49.64
C ALA A 78 -29.49 1.60 -49.83
N ALA A 79 -29.82 0.82 -48.80
CA ALA A 79 -30.92 -0.13 -48.84
C ALA A 79 -32.27 0.59 -48.98
N GLU A 80 -32.49 1.67 -48.21
CA GLU A 80 -33.68 2.51 -48.32
C GLU A 80 -33.84 3.12 -49.71
N LEU A 81 -32.74 3.62 -50.30
CA LEU A 81 -32.75 4.18 -51.65
C LEU A 81 -33.10 3.12 -52.71
N LEU A 82 -32.54 1.92 -52.59
CA LEU A 82 -32.85 0.82 -53.51
C LEU A 82 -34.30 0.36 -53.36
N GLN A 83 -34.81 0.28 -52.12
CA GLN A 83 -36.21 -0.04 -51.85
C GLN A 83 -37.16 1.02 -52.42
N ALA A 84 -36.83 2.30 -52.30
CA ALA A 84 -37.61 3.39 -52.88
C ALA A 84 -37.66 3.32 -54.41
N ARG A 85 -36.57 2.89 -55.07
CA ARG A 85 -36.54 2.69 -56.52
C ARG A 85 -37.43 1.53 -56.97
N LEU A 86 -37.53 0.45 -56.21
CA LEU A 86 -38.44 -0.67 -56.55
C LEU A 86 -39.92 -0.26 -56.57
N ALA A 87 -40.29 0.86 -55.94
CA ALA A 87 -41.65 1.38 -55.99
C ALA A 87 -42.00 2.14 -57.28
N ASP A 88 -41.04 2.32 -58.21
CA ASP A 88 -41.28 3.01 -59.47
C ASP A 88 -42.09 2.13 -60.46
N PRO A 89 -43.35 2.49 -60.78
CA PRO A 89 -44.20 1.69 -61.67
C PRO A 89 -43.74 1.68 -63.13
N ALA A 90 -42.82 2.56 -63.53
CA ALA A 90 -42.28 2.61 -64.89
C ALA A 90 -41.04 1.72 -65.10
N MET A 91 -40.59 1.01 -64.06
CA MET A 91 -39.36 0.22 -64.08
C MET A 91 -39.46 -1.01 -64.98
N LEU A 92 -38.38 -1.30 -65.72
CA LEU A 92 -38.28 -2.52 -66.52
C LEU A 92 -38.12 -3.77 -65.64
N VAL A 93 -38.74 -4.88 -66.04
CA VAL A 93 -38.68 -6.16 -65.29
C VAL A 93 -37.25 -6.63 -65.03
N THR A 94 -36.33 -6.42 -65.98
CA THR A 94 -34.91 -6.77 -65.83
C THR A 94 -34.18 -5.89 -64.82
N GLU A 95 -34.54 -4.61 -64.71
CA GLU A 95 -33.97 -3.68 -63.73
C GLU A 95 -34.50 -3.98 -62.33
N HIS A 96 -35.79 -4.31 -62.22
CA HIS A 96 -36.42 -4.73 -60.98
C HIS A 96 -35.71 -5.94 -60.36
N ALA A 97 -35.54 -7.02 -61.13
CA ALA A 97 -34.85 -8.23 -60.66
C ALA A 97 -33.38 -7.97 -60.26
N ALA A 98 -32.69 -7.06 -60.96
CA ALA A 98 -31.33 -6.68 -60.62
C ALA A 98 -31.27 -5.91 -59.29
N ILE A 99 -32.19 -4.97 -59.05
CA ILE A 99 -32.26 -4.20 -57.80
C ILE A 99 -32.65 -5.09 -56.62
N GLU A 100 -33.59 -6.03 -56.78
CA GLU A 100 -33.94 -7.01 -55.76
C GLU A 100 -32.74 -7.89 -55.35
N ALA A 101 -31.97 -8.38 -56.33
CA ALA A 101 -30.76 -9.15 -56.05
C ALA A 101 -29.69 -8.32 -55.31
N SER A 102 -29.51 -7.06 -55.70
CA SER A 102 -28.62 -6.12 -55.00
C SER A 102 -29.09 -5.82 -53.58
N LEU A 103 -30.39 -5.61 -53.38
CA LEU A 103 -30.99 -5.35 -52.06
C LEU A 103 -30.83 -6.57 -51.14
N ALA A 104 -31.10 -7.78 -51.63
CA ALA A 104 -30.91 -9.01 -50.87
C ALA A 104 -29.45 -9.20 -50.43
N ARG A 105 -28.48 -8.92 -51.32
CA ARG A 105 -27.07 -8.93 -50.97
C ARG A 105 -26.73 -7.87 -49.92
N LEU A 106 -27.25 -6.65 -50.06
CA LEU A 106 -26.99 -5.56 -49.13
C LEU A 106 -27.57 -5.82 -47.74
N ILE A 107 -28.77 -6.39 -47.65
CA ILE A 107 -29.38 -6.80 -46.38
C ILE A 107 -28.50 -7.85 -45.69
N GLY A 108 -28.04 -8.87 -46.42
CA GLY A 108 -27.12 -9.87 -45.85
C GLY A 108 -25.78 -9.26 -45.38
N GLN A 109 -25.30 -8.20 -46.03
CA GLN A 109 -24.13 -7.45 -45.55
C GLN A 109 -24.45 -6.64 -44.29
N ILE A 110 -25.57 -5.93 -44.25
CA ILE A 110 -26.04 -5.16 -43.09
C ILE A 110 -26.18 -6.04 -41.85
N GLU A 111 -26.75 -7.24 -42.00
CA GLU A 111 -26.88 -8.19 -40.89
C GLU A 111 -25.51 -8.62 -40.32
N GLY A 112 -24.51 -8.81 -41.18
CA GLY A 112 -23.14 -9.08 -40.75
C GLY A 112 -22.50 -7.87 -40.04
N PHE A 113 -22.62 -6.68 -40.62
CA PHE A 113 -22.05 -5.44 -40.06
C PHE A 113 -22.74 -4.98 -38.78
N ALA A 114 -24.01 -5.32 -38.57
CA ALA A 114 -24.71 -5.02 -37.32
C ALA A 114 -24.00 -5.64 -36.10
N HIS A 115 -23.44 -6.84 -36.28
CA HIS A 115 -22.66 -7.49 -35.24
C HIS A 115 -21.33 -6.76 -34.99
N GLU A 116 -20.63 -6.35 -36.05
CA GLU A 116 -19.38 -5.59 -35.94
C GLU A 116 -19.61 -4.27 -35.19
N VAL A 117 -20.65 -3.50 -35.54
CA VAL A 117 -20.97 -2.24 -34.84
C VAL A 117 -21.26 -2.46 -33.36
N GLU A 118 -21.94 -3.55 -33.00
CA GLU A 118 -22.21 -3.87 -31.61
C GLU A 118 -20.94 -4.27 -30.86
N GLN A 119 -20.03 -5.02 -31.50
CA GLN A 119 -18.72 -5.34 -30.93
C GLN A 119 -17.89 -4.08 -30.68
N GLU A 120 -17.77 -3.20 -31.67
CA GLU A 120 -17.01 -1.95 -31.55
C GLU A 120 -17.55 -1.04 -30.44
N LYS A 121 -18.89 -0.99 -30.28
CA LYS A 121 -19.53 -0.27 -29.16
C LYS A 121 -19.19 -0.90 -27.81
N GLN A 122 -19.19 -2.23 -27.72
CA GLN A 122 -18.85 -2.94 -26.49
C GLN A 122 -17.37 -2.70 -26.13
N ASP A 123 -16.46 -2.82 -27.08
CA ASP A 123 -15.03 -2.57 -26.89
C ASP A 123 -14.79 -1.12 -26.40
N MET A 124 -15.46 -0.13 -27.01
CA MET A 124 -15.44 1.26 -26.54
C MET A 124 -15.91 1.40 -25.07
N ILE A 125 -17.01 0.72 -24.70
CA ILE A 125 -17.56 0.77 -23.33
C ILE A 125 -16.58 0.13 -22.33
N GLU A 126 -16.00 -1.02 -22.67
CA GLU A 126 -15.04 -1.72 -21.83
C GLU A 126 -13.78 -0.90 -21.59
N VAL A 127 -13.21 -0.31 -22.66
CA VAL A 127 -12.03 0.54 -22.56
C VAL A 127 -12.33 1.83 -21.79
N LYS A 128 -13.54 2.39 -21.94
CA LYS A 128 -13.98 3.54 -21.11
C LYS A 128 -14.04 3.20 -19.63
N ALA A 129 -14.61 2.04 -19.27
CA ALA A 129 -14.68 1.61 -17.88
C ALA A 129 -13.28 1.44 -17.29
N LEU A 130 -12.35 0.84 -18.06
CA LEU A 130 -10.95 0.71 -17.67
C LEU A 130 -10.27 2.09 -17.52
N LEU A 131 -10.57 3.04 -18.40
CA LEU A 131 -10.08 4.41 -18.31
C LEU A 131 -10.53 5.09 -17.02
N ASP A 132 -11.81 4.97 -16.67
CA ASP A 132 -12.37 5.57 -15.45
C ASP A 132 -11.77 4.95 -14.18
N GLU A 133 -11.57 3.63 -14.17
CA GLU A 133 -10.86 2.94 -13.08
C GLU A 133 -9.41 3.42 -12.96
N ALA A 134 -8.68 3.50 -14.08
CA ALA A 134 -7.30 3.98 -14.11
C ALA A 134 -7.17 5.44 -13.65
N GLN A 135 -8.12 6.31 -14.01
CA GLN A 135 -8.16 7.69 -13.53
C GLN A 135 -8.38 7.76 -12.02
N THR A 136 -9.26 6.92 -11.49
CA THR A 136 -9.54 6.84 -10.06
C THR A 136 -8.31 6.37 -9.29
N ALA A 137 -7.64 5.31 -9.77
CA ALA A 137 -6.39 4.82 -9.18
C ALA A 137 -5.27 5.86 -9.22
N TYR A 138 -5.13 6.60 -10.33
CA TYR A 138 -4.16 7.69 -10.43
C TYR A 138 -4.42 8.80 -9.42
N LYS A 139 -5.67 9.26 -9.29
CA LYS A 139 -6.07 10.28 -8.30
C LYS A 139 -5.76 9.83 -6.88
N ALA A 140 -6.11 8.60 -6.52
CA ALA A 140 -5.82 8.04 -5.20
C ALA A 140 -4.31 8.02 -4.88
N LYS A 141 -3.47 7.66 -5.87
CA LYS A 141 -2.01 7.70 -5.70
C LYS A 141 -1.47 9.12 -5.56
N ALA A 142 -1.99 10.07 -6.33
CA ALA A 142 -1.59 11.48 -6.24
C ALA A 142 -1.97 12.09 -4.88
N GLU A 143 -3.16 11.75 -4.37
CA GLU A 143 -3.61 12.14 -3.03
C GLU A 143 -2.73 11.53 -1.95
N ALA A 144 -2.41 10.24 -2.03
CA ALA A 144 -1.52 9.56 -1.09
C ALA A 144 -0.12 10.20 -1.07
N LEU A 145 0.45 10.54 -2.24
CA LEU A 145 1.73 11.24 -2.33
C LEU A 145 1.66 12.62 -1.67
N THR A 146 0.58 13.37 -1.91
CA THR A 146 0.37 14.69 -1.31
C THR A 146 0.25 14.61 0.22
N GLN A 147 -0.51 13.64 0.72
CA GLN A 147 -0.64 13.38 2.16
C GLN A 147 0.70 12.97 2.78
N ALA A 148 1.47 12.12 2.11
CA ALA A 148 2.81 11.72 2.56
C ALA A 148 3.76 12.92 2.64
N ARG A 149 3.79 13.81 1.63
CA ARG A 149 4.56 15.06 1.67
C ARG A 149 4.17 15.93 2.87
N GLN A 150 2.88 16.15 3.08
CA GLN A 150 2.39 16.94 4.20
C GLN A 150 2.74 16.32 5.57
N GLY A 151 2.63 15.00 5.68
CA GLY A 151 3.01 14.24 6.88
C GLY A 151 4.50 14.39 7.20
N LEU A 152 5.34 14.26 6.18
CA LEU A 152 6.80 14.42 6.29
C LEU A 152 7.18 15.85 6.73
N ASP A 153 6.55 16.88 6.16
CA ASP A 153 6.79 18.27 6.58
C ASP A 153 6.38 18.55 8.03
N ARG A 154 5.29 17.92 8.51
CA ARG A 154 4.90 18.01 9.93
C ARG A 154 5.92 17.32 10.82
N ALA A 155 6.29 16.08 10.49
CA ALA A 155 7.29 15.32 11.23
C ALA A 155 8.64 16.06 11.31
N ARG A 156 9.11 16.66 10.21
CA ARG A 156 10.32 17.50 10.20
C ARG A 156 10.24 18.67 11.17
N ARG A 157 9.12 19.40 11.19
CA ARG A 157 8.92 20.52 12.12
C ARG A 157 8.87 20.06 13.56
N ASP A 158 8.23 18.93 13.84
CA ASP A 158 8.14 18.39 15.20
C ASP A 158 9.49 17.91 15.70
N MET A 159 10.27 17.26 14.84
CA MET A 159 11.66 16.88 15.12
C MET A 159 12.52 18.12 15.42
N GLN A 160 12.45 19.17 14.60
CA GLN A 160 13.17 20.43 14.85
C GLN A 160 12.79 21.09 16.18
N ARG A 161 11.52 21.02 16.58
CA ARG A 161 11.09 21.52 17.90
C ARG A 161 11.67 20.66 19.02
N ALA A 162 11.63 19.34 18.87
CA ALA A 162 12.14 18.40 19.86
C ALA A 162 13.66 18.54 20.04
N THR A 163 14.43 18.71 18.96
CA THR A 163 15.88 18.95 19.04
C THR A 163 16.20 20.24 19.77
N LEU A 164 15.53 21.34 19.44
CA LEU A 164 15.70 22.63 20.15
C LEU A 164 15.32 22.53 21.63
N GLN A 165 14.31 21.74 21.99
CA GLN A 165 13.95 21.51 23.40
C GLN A 165 15.02 20.69 24.12
N ALA A 166 15.56 19.66 23.47
CA ALA A 166 16.65 18.84 24.01
C ALA A 166 17.92 19.68 24.23
N GLU A 167 18.33 20.49 23.25
CA GLU A 167 19.48 21.40 23.36
C GLU A 167 19.31 22.37 24.54
N ARG A 168 18.15 23.01 24.68
CA ARG A 168 17.87 23.90 25.83
C ARG A 168 17.91 23.16 27.16
N ALA A 169 17.41 21.93 27.22
CA ALA A 169 17.45 21.11 28.43
C ALA A 169 18.89 20.74 28.78
N GLU A 170 19.71 20.40 27.78
CA GLU A 170 21.12 20.10 27.95
C GLU A 170 21.91 21.35 28.41
N GLU A 171 21.67 22.52 27.84
CA GLU A 171 22.27 23.78 28.29
C GLU A 171 21.89 24.11 29.74
N LYS A 172 20.61 23.95 30.11
CA LYS A 172 20.15 24.15 31.49
C LYS A 172 20.86 23.17 32.44
N ALA A 173 21.02 21.91 32.05
CA ALA A 173 21.73 20.91 32.83
C ALA A 173 23.22 21.27 32.99
N LYS A 174 23.89 21.68 31.91
CA LYS A 174 25.30 22.15 31.94
C LYS A 174 25.47 23.34 32.88
N ARG A 175 24.63 24.38 32.76
CA ARG A 175 24.67 25.55 33.67
C ARG A 175 24.38 25.17 35.12
N ALA A 176 23.45 24.26 35.38
CA ALA A 176 23.18 23.78 36.74
C ALA A 176 24.38 23.03 37.33
N ALA A 177 25.06 22.20 36.52
CA ALA A 177 26.28 21.50 36.92
C ALA A 177 27.44 22.47 37.17
N GLU A 178 27.62 23.50 36.34
CA GLU A 178 28.61 24.56 36.54
C GLU A 178 28.34 25.34 37.83
N VAL A 179 27.09 25.73 38.11
CA VAL A 179 26.72 26.41 39.36
C VAL A 179 26.94 25.51 40.58
N ALA A 180 26.63 24.22 40.49
CA ALA A 180 26.91 23.26 41.55
C ALA A 180 28.42 23.09 41.79
N CYS A 181 29.24 23.13 40.71
CA CYS A 181 30.69 23.13 40.79
C CYS A 181 31.21 24.41 41.47
N LEU A 182 30.67 25.58 41.10
CA LEU A 182 31.04 26.87 41.69
C LEU A 182 30.62 27.02 43.16
N ARG A 183 29.44 26.53 43.55
CA ARG A 183 28.97 26.49 44.95
C ARG A 183 29.75 25.52 45.85
N GLY A 184 30.52 24.60 45.28
CA GLY A 184 31.46 23.74 46.02
C GLY A 184 32.78 24.41 46.39
N THR A 185 32.99 25.69 46.04
CA THR A 185 34.29 26.37 46.13
C THR A 185 34.54 27.11 47.46
N THR A 186 34.01 26.59 48.57
CA THR A 186 34.39 27.06 49.91
C THR A 186 34.71 25.86 50.79
N THR A 187 36.02 25.63 50.97
CA THR A 187 36.71 24.67 51.87
C THR A 187 37.00 23.26 51.32
N ASN A 188 38.28 22.86 51.46
CA ASN A 188 38.92 21.54 51.21
C ASN A 188 39.36 21.13 49.79
N ARG A 189 40.52 21.64 49.37
CA ARG A 189 41.28 21.21 48.17
C ARG A 189 41.71 19.72 48.14
N LEU A 190 41.68 19.00 49.27
CA LEU A 190 41.96 17.56 49.29
C LEU A 190 40.74 16.69 48.92
N SER A 191 39.51 17.12 49.23
CA SER A 191 38.31 16.36 48.83
C SER A 191 37.94 16.58 47.37
N ILE A 192 38.32 17.72 46.78
CA ILE A 192 38.02 18.05 45.37
C ILE A 192 38.69 17.06 44.39
N ALA A 193 39.91 16.60 44.67
CA ALA A 193 40.59 15.63 43.82
C ALA A 193 39.97 14.22 43.94
N THR A 194 39.64 13.79 45.16
CA THR A 194 39.00 12.50 45.40
C THR A 194 37.55 12.47 44.91
N ASP A 195 36.79 13.54 45.09
CA ASP A 195 35.40 13.65 44.61
C ASP A 195 35.32 13.79 43.09
N ALA A 196 36.28 14.47 42.45
CA ALA A 196 36.40 14.49 40.99
C ALA A 196 36.79 13.11 40.43
N MET A 197 37.66 12.36 41.12
CA MET A 197 37.95 10.96 40.77
C MET A 197 36.75 10.05 41.02
N GLN A 198 35.98 10.27 42.08
CA GLN A 198 34.80 9.49 42.41
C GLN A 198 33.65 9.77 41.44
N ARG A 199 33.44 11.02 41.02
CA ARG A 199 32.49 11.39 39.96
C ARG A 199 32.91 10.88 38.60
N LYS A 200 34.20 10.93 38.24
CA LYS A 200 34.68 10.27 37.01
C LYS A 200 34.55 8.75 37.08
N ALA A 201 34.72 8.15 38.25
CA ALA A 201 34.49 6.72 38.46
C ALA A 201 32.99 6.37 38.41
N GLU A 202 32.11 7.22 38.92
CA GLU A 202 30.65 7.07 38.85
C GLU A 202 30.14 7.28 37.42
N GLU A 203 30.64 8.28 36.69
CA GLU A 203 30.36 8.46 35.26
C GLU A 203 30.90 7.30 34.42
N ALA A 204 32.10 6.80 34.73
CA ALA A 204 32.65 5.61 34.07
C ALA A 204 31.83 4.36 34.39
N ARG A 205 31.35 4.20 35.63
CA ARG A 205 30.44 3.10 36.04
C ARG A 205 29.06 3.24 35.42
N ALA A 206 28.52 4.45 35.29
CA ALA A 206 27.25 4.72 34.64
C ALA A 206 27.34 4.50 33.13
N LYS A 207 28.44 4.92 32.49
CA LYS A 207 28.72 4.59 31.08
C LYS A 207 28.96 3.09 30.89
N ALA A 208 29.68 2.42 31.78
CA ALA A 208 29.85 0.97 31.74
C ALA A 208 28.52 0.23 31.97
N ALA A 209 27.67 0.70 32.88
CA ALA A 209 26.34 0.15 33.11
C ALA A 209 25.41 0.41 31.92
N ALA A 210 25.47 1.58 31.28
CA ALA A 210 24.71 1.88 30.08
C ALA A 210 25.21 1.07 28.87
N LEU A 211 26.53 0.85 28.75
CA LEU A 211 27.11 -0.01 27.73
C LEU A 211 26.85 -1.50 28.00
N ASN A 212 26.78 -1.92 29.26
CA ASN A 212 26.38 -3.28 29.64
C ASN A 212 24.89 -3.49 29.44
N LEU A 213 24.02 -2.53 29.78
CA LEU A 213 22.59 -2.57 29.44
C LEU A 213 22.38 -2.55 27.92
N LYS A 214 23.21 -1.80 27.18
CA LYS A 214 23.21 -1.81 25.72
C LYS A 214 23.73 -3.15 25.18
N ALA A 215 24.73 -3.76 25.81
CA ALA A 215 25.24 -5.07 25.43
C ALA A 215 24.28 -6.21 25.78
N ASP A 216 23.58 -6.12 26.92
CA ASP A 216 22.56 -7.06 27.38
C ASP A 216 21.28 -6.91 26.55
N ALA A 217 20.88 -5.69 26.18
CA ALA A 217 19.80 -5.45 25.22
C ALA A 217 20.16 -5.93 23.82
N LEU A 218 21.43 -5.79 23.40
CA LEU A 218 21.93 -6.33 22.13
C LEU A 218 22.15 -7.85 22.16
N ALA A 219 22.39 -8.45 23.33
CA ALA A 219 22.47 -9.89 23.55
C ALA A 219 21.05 -10.52 23.59
N LEU A 220 20.07 -9.82 24.17
CA LEU A 220 18.64 -10.17 24.07
C LEU A 220 18.08 -9.97 22.64
N ALA A 221 18.67 -9.08 21.83
CA ALA A 221 18.23 -8.78 20.47
C ALA A 221 18.97 -9.57 19.37
N LYS A 222 19.73 -10.61 19.72
CA LYS A 222 20.36 -11.53 18.76
C LYS A 222 19.49 -12.78 18.60
N PRO A 223 18.92 -13.08 17.41
CA PRO A 223 18.15 -14.29 17.21
C PRO A 223 19.09 -15.50 17.09
N GLY A 224 18.95 -16.44 18.01
CA GLY A 224 19.49 -17.80 17.90
C GLY A 224 20.78 -18.07 18.67
N ALA A 225 20.63 -18.57 19.91
CA ALA A 225 21.28 -19.78 20.45
C ALA A 225 21.26 -19.79 21.99
N SER A 226 20.26 -20.42 22.62
CA SER A 226 20.41 -21.76 23.23
C SER A 226 19.21 -22.10 24.11
N ASP A 227 18.78 -23.34 23.94
CA ASP A 227 17.70 -24.08 24.58
C ASP A 227 17.66 -24.03 26.11
N ASP A 228 16.44 -24.01 26.67
CA ASP A 228 16.16 -24.82 27.85
C ASP A 228 14.70 -25.34 27.86
N PRO A 229 14.44 -26.60 27.46
CA PRO A 229 13.10 -27.19 27.39
C PRO A 229 12.44 -27.44 28.76
N LEU A 230 13.18 -27.28 29.87
CA LEU A 230 12.67 -27.46 31.23
C LEU A 230 11.93 -26.23 31.79
N ILE A 231 12.16 -25.03 31.23
CA ILE A 231 11.50 -23.79 31.69
C ILE A 231 10.07 -23.69 31.12
N THR A 232 9.82 -24.27 29.94
CA THR A 232 8.49 -24.39 29.34
C THR A 232 7.54 -25.33 30.08
N GLU A 233 8.06 -26.36 30.77
CA GLU A 233 7.23 -27.23 31.63
C GLU A 233 6.99 -26.61 33.01
N ALA A 234 7.97 -25.89 33.56
CA ALA A 234 7.82 -25.20 34.84
C ALA A 234 6.83 -24.03 34.80
N MET A 235 6.75 -23.29 33.68
CA MET A 235 5.77 -22.19 33.53
C MET A 235 4.34 -22.68 33.27
N ARG A 236 4.14 -23.87 32.68
CA ARG A 236 2.80 -24.45 32.47
C ARG A 236 2.18 -25.02 33.75
N ALA A 237 2.99 -25.39 34.74
CA ALA A 237 2.55 -25.92 36.02
C ALA A 237 2.20 -24.85 37.07
N ILE A 238 2.66 -23.60 36.87
CA ILE A 238 2.50 -22.52 37.87
C ILE A 238 1.32 -21.58 37.55
N GLU A 239 0.81 -21.56 36.31
CA GLU A 239 -0.35 -20.71 35.93
C GLU A 239 -1.73 -21.41 35.99
N SER A 240 -1.82 -22.62 36.54
CA SER A 240 -3.11 -23.20 36.96
C SER A 240 -3.13 -23.69 38.41
N LYS A 241 -2.99 -22.72 39.33
CA LYS A 241 -3.71 -22.53 40.61
C LYS A 241 -3.54 -23.57 41.75
N PRO A 242 -3.50 -23.12 43.03
CA PRO A 242 -4.75 -22.73 43.72
C PRO A 242 -4.65 -21.61 44.77
N GLY A 243 -5.45 -20.56 44.56
CA GLY A 243 -6.22 -19.91 45.62
C GLY A 243 -7.70 -20.20 45.33
N ALA A 244 -8.29 -21.12 46.10
CA ALA A 244 -9.68 -21.55 45.93
C ALA A 244 -10.63 -20.57 46.63
N ASN A 245 -11.54 -19.99 45.83
CA ASN A 245 -12.89 -19.75 46.29
C ASN A 245 -13.52 -21.12 46.59
N ASN A 246 -13.89 -21.32 47.85
CA ASN A 246 -14.58 -22.50 48.35
C ASN A 246 -16.04 -22.51 47.88
N ALA A 247 -16.27 -23.02 46.68
CA ALA A 247 -17.53 -23.65 46.31
C ALA A 247 -17.22 -24.81 45.35
N ASN A 248 -17.78 -25.99 45.65
CA ASN A 248 -17.87 -27.17 44.79
C ASN A 248 -16.74 -28.23 44.80
N LEU A 249 -16.26 -28.56 46.01
CA LEU A 249 -15.66 -29.89 46.27
C LEU A 249 -16.72 -31.01 46.31
N ALA A 250 -17.96 -30.71 46.71
CA ALA A 250 -19.04 -31.69 46.76
C ALA A 250 -19.49 -32.17 45.35
N GLU A 251 -19.52 -31.28 44.36
CA GLU A 251 -19.88 -31.63 42.98
C GLU A 251 -18.81 -32.48 42.29
N ARG A 252 -17.54 -32.24 42.59
CA ARG A 252 -16.42 -33.02 42.03
C ARG A 252 -16.38 -34.46 42.54
N LEU A 253 -16.82 -34.69 43.78
CA LEU A 253 -16.91 -36.03 44.36
C LEU A 253 -18.12 -36.81 43.81
N ALA A 254 -19.23 -36.10 43.50
CA ALA A 254 -20.39 -36.71 42.84
C ALA A 254 -20.10 -37.13 41.39
N ALA A 255 -19.34 -36.33 40.64
CA ALA A 255 -18.95 -36.64 39.26
C ALA A 255 -18.02 -37.87 39.17
N LEU A 256 -17.12 -38.05 40.13
CA LEU A 256 -16.21 -39.21 40.17
C LEU A 256 -16.89 -40.52 40.60
N LEU A 257 -18.05 -40.45 41.25
CA LEU A 257 -18.85 -41.61 41.63
C LEU A 257 -19.89 -42.01 40.58
N GLN A 258 -20.12 -41.20 39.54
CA GLN A 258 -21.11 -41.49 38.49
C GLN A 258 -20.54 -42.00 37.15
N ASP A 259 -19.23 -41.85 36.88
CA ASP A 259 -18.64 -42.27 35.59
C ASP A 259 -17.80 -43.56 35.65
N LYS A 260 -17.93 -44.31 36.75
CA LYS A 260 -17.62 -45.75 36.80
C LYS A 260 -18.94 -46.53 36.80
N LYS A 261 -19.49 -46.74 35.62
CA LYS A 261 -20.37 -47.87 35.31
C LYS A 261 -19.70 -48.75 34.28
#